data_AF-A0AAD6CVU8-F1
#
_entry.id   AF-A0AAD6CVU8-F1
#
_cell.length_a   1.000
_cell.length_b   1.000
_cell.length_c   1.000
_cell.angle_alpha   90.00
_cell.angle_beta   90.00
_cell.angle_gamma   90.00
#
_symmetry.space_group_name_H-M   'P 1'
#
loop_
_entity.id
_entity.type
_entity.pdbx_description
1 polymer ?
#
loop_
_entity_poly.entity_id
_entity_poly.type
_entity_poly.pdbx_seq_one_letter_code
_entity_poly.pdbx_strand_id
1 'polypeptide(L)'
;MSNPAERTAEDQYEENNDSSPVTGDFTDNSYANETNPNLRDQVPVQGDNAQIEDPMQPPYSNSDQQLEEDENEAIDKSNIMRGSRLRHAKPQTSNKYNEGPDEDDLPAAD
;
A
#
# COMPACT_ATOMS: atom_id res chain seq x y z
N MET A 1 -38.72 17.99 41.07
CA MET A 1 -38.99 17.62 39.67
C MET A 1 -39.14 18.93 38.91
N SER A 2 -38.17 19.31 38.09
CA SER A 2 -38.19 20.60 37.38
C SER A 2 -39.36 20.64 36.38
N ASN A 3 -40.07 21.76 36.36
CA ASN A 3 -41.14 21.98 35.39
C ASN A 3 -40.55 22.25 33.98
N PRO A 4 -41.33 22.12 32.90
CA PRO A 4 -40.80 22.28 31.54
C PRO A 4 -40.16 23.65 31.29
N ALA A 5 -40.69 24.71 31.92
CA ALA A 5 -40.16 26.07 31.78
C ALA A 5 -38.79 26.23 32.46
N GLU A 6 -38.60 25.64 33.64
CA GLU A 6 -37.31 25.61 34.35
C GLU A 6 -36.26 24.87 33.55
N ARG A 7 -36.59 23.71 32.96
CA ARG A 7 -35.65 22.97 32.11
C ARG A 7 -35.16 23.79 30.92
N THR A 8 -36.07 24.44 30.20
CA THR A 8 -35.67 25.29 29.07
C THR A 8 -34.83 26.49 29.51
N ALA A 9 -35.10 27.06 30.69
CA ALA A 9 -34.32 28.16 31.24
C ALA A 9 -32.92 27.71 31.69
N GLU A 10 -32.80 26.52 32.27
CA GLU A 10 -31.53 25.88 32.64
C GLU A 10 -30.70 25.57 31.39
N ASP A 11 -31.29 24.94 30.36
CA ASP A 11 -30.62 24.64 29.09
C ASP A 11 -30.06 25.93 28.42
N GLN A 12 -30.85 27.01 28.40
CA GLN A 12 -30.41 28.31 27.87
C GLN A 12 -29.32 28.97 28.71
N TYR A 13 -29.36 28.79 30.04
CA TYR A 13 -28.34 29.34 30.92
C TYR A 13 -27.00 28.64 30.69
N GLU A 14 -27.01 27.31 30.57
CA GLU A 14 -25.84 26.49 30.26
C GLU A 14 -25.26 26.85 28.88
N GLU A 15 -26.08 26.93 27.83
CA GLU A 15 -25.61 27.29 26.47
C GLU A 15 -24.91 28.66 26.41
N ASN A 16 -25.36 29.64 27.21
CA ASN A 16 -24.84 31.01 27.20
C ASN A 16 -23.71 31.26 28.22
N ASN A 17 -23.60 30.46 29.28
CA ASN A 17 -22.64 30.69 30.37
C ASN A 17 -21.62 29.58 30.54
N ASP A 18 -21.91 28.36 30.08
CA ASP A 18 -20.91 27.32 29.99
C ASP A 18 -20.06 27.61 28.75
N SER A 19 -18.92 28.25 28.96
CA SER A 19 -17.88 28.31 27.92
C SER A 19 -17.51 26.88 27.60
N SER A 20 -18.01 26.34 26.48
CA SER A 20 -17.53 25.08 25.95
C SER A 20 -15.99 25.15 25.93
N PRO A 21 -15.30 24.41 26.81
CA PRO A 21 -13.91 24.75 27.15
C PRO A 21 -12.94 24.45 26.01
N VAL A 22 -13.44 23.81 24.95
CA VAL A 22 -12.65 23.40 23.79
C VAL A 22 -13.47 23.75 22.56
N THR A 23 -13.04 24.79 21.83
CA THR A 23 -13.47 25.00 20.45
C THR A 23 -13.11 23.73 19.66
N GLY A 24 -14.07 23.13 18.95
CA GLY A 24 -13.86 21.88 18.19
C GLY A 24 -12.71 21.95 17.17
N ASP A 25 -12.30 23.16 16.79
CA ASP A 25 -11.17 23.45 15.91
C ASP A 25 -9.97 23.99 16.71
N PHE A 26 -9.45 23.21 17.66
CA PHE A 26 -8.18 23.52 18.32
C PHE A 26 -7.01 23.00 17.47
N THR A 27 -6.01 23.85 17.22
CA THR A 27 -4.84 23.50 16.40
C THR A 27 -3.58 23.71 17.23
N ASP A 28 -2.76 22.66 17.38
CA ASP A 28 -1.54 22.69 18.17
C ASP A 28 -0.42 21.91 17.48
N ASN A 29 0.56 22.61 16.92
CA ASN A 29 1.72 21.97 16.30
C ASN A 29 2.93 21.83 17.25
N SER A 30 2.74 21.98 18.57
CA SER A 30 3.83 21.89 19.55
C SER A 30 4.54 20.54 19.51
N TYR A 31 3.80 19.45 19.23
CA TYR A 31 4.34 18.10 19.10
C TYR A 31 5.17 17.88 17.81
N ALA A 32 4.92 18.67 16.77
CA ALA A 32 5.65 18.58 15.49
C ALA A 32 7.01 19.29 15.54
N ASN A 33 7.34 19.94 16.66
CA ASN A 33 8.61 20.64 16.86
C ASN A 33 9.57 19.80 17.70
N GLU A 34 10.70 19.41 17.11
CA GLU A 34 11.78 18.77 17.86
C GLU A 34 12.62 19.81 18.63
N THR A 35 12.79 19.57 19.93
CA THR A 35 13.53 20.45 20.85
C THR A 35 15.01 20.10 20.90
N ASN A 36 15.38 18.84 20.61
CA ASN A 36 16.76 18.40 20.54
C ASN A 36 17.37 18.74 19.17
N PRO A 37 18.40 19.61 19.10
CA PRO A 37 18.99 20.02 17.83
C PRO A 37 19.63 18.88 17.03
N ASN A 38 19.96 17.75 17.66
CA ASN A 38 20.52 16.58 16.97
C ASN A 38 19.47 15.69 16.30
N LEU A 39 18.19 15.85 16.66
CA LEU A 39 17.08 15.07 16.11
C LEU A 39 16.18 15.90 15.19
N ARG A 40 16.41 17.23 15.15
CA ARG A 40 15.76 18.13 14.20
C ARG A 40 15.97 17.62 12.78
N ASP A 41 14.88 17.60 12.02
CA ASP A 41 14.82 17.16 10.62
C ASP A 41 15.15 15.67 10.38
N GLN A 42 15.28 14.85 11.42
CA GLN A 42 15.52 13.41 11.27
C GLN A 42 14.23 12.61 11.10
N VAL A 43 13.14 13.02 11.76
CA VAL A 43 11.83 12.39 11.68
C VAL A 43 10.81 13.43 11.22
N PRO A 44 10.19 13.26 10.04
CA PRO A 44 9.15 14.18 9.59
C PRO A 44 7.87 13.93 10.39
N VAL A 45 7.44 14.93 11.16
CA VAL A 45 6.16 14.91 11.87
C VAL A 45 5.23 15.93 11.20
N GLN A 46 4.05 15.48 10.79
CA GLN A 46 3.03 16.33 10.18
C GLN A 46 2.24 17.05 11.28
N GLY A 47 2.01 18.35 11.11
CA GLY A 47 1.17 19.14 12.00
C GLY A 47 -0.33 19.00 11.67
N ASP A 48 -1.19 19.50 12.54
CA ASP A 48 -2.65 19.27 12.47
C ASP A 48 -3.28 19.75 11.16
N ASN A 49 -2.82 20.89 10.64
CA ASN A 49 -3.34 21.50 9.41
C ASN A 49 -2.41 21.29 8.21
N ALA A 50 -1.41 20.42 8.33
CA ALA A 50 -0.55 20.11 7.20
C ALA A 50 -1.38 19.47 6.09
N GLN A 51 -1.19 19.93 4.86
CA GLN A 51 -1.84 19.32 3.71
C GLN A 51 -1.31 17.89 3.57
N ILE A 52 -2.20 16.91 3.74
CA ILE A 52 -1.89 15.50 3.54
C ILE A 52 -1.78 15.30 2.03
N GLU A 53 -0.68 14.71 1.57
CA GLU A 53 -0.60 14.23 0.19
C GLU A 53 -1.63 13.12 -0.01
N ASP A 54 -2.53 13.32 -0.97
CA ASP A 54 -3.45 12.28 -1.38
C ASP A 54 -2.76 11.36 -2.40
N PRO A 55 -2.42 10.12 -2.03
CA PRO A 55 -1.81 9.18 -2.96
C PRO A 55 -2.81 8.74 -4.06
N MET A 56 -4.10 9.00 -3.89
CA MET A 56 -5.13 8.68 -4.88
C MET A 56 -5.16 9.77 -5.95
N GLN A 57 -4.84 9.37 -7.17
CA GLN A 57 -4.82 10.24 -8.35
C GLN A 57 -5.81 9.71 -9.39
N PRO A 58 -7.11 10.04 -9.30
CA PRO A 58 -8.07 9.72 -10.35
C PRO A 58 -7.65 10.38 -11.68
N PRO A 59 -7.77 9.69 -12.83
CA PRO A 59 -8.38 8.38 -13.03
C PRO A 59 -7.42 7.18 -12.85
N TYR A 60 -6.14 7.41 -12.57
CA TYR A 60 -5.10 6.38 -12.59
C TYR A 60 -5.12 5.46 -11.36
N SER A 61 -5.54 5.97 -10.20
CA SER A 61 -5.73 5.17 -8.97
C SER A 61 -7.08 4.45 -8.95
N ASN A 62 -7.46 3.81 -10.06
CA ASN A 62 -8.71 3.06 -10.18
C ASN A 62 -8.43 1.55 -10.11
N SER A 63 -8.48 1.00 -8.89
CA SER A 63 -8.27 -0.43 -8.66
C SER A 63 -9.33 -1.32 -9.32
N ASP A 64 -10.55 -0.81 -9.50
CA ASP A 64 -11.64 -1.59 -10.10
C ASP A 64 -11.35 -1.82 -11.59
N GLN A 65 -10.91 -0.78 -12.30
CA GLN A 65 -10.48 -0.91 -13.69
C GLN A 65 -9.26 -1.81 -13.82
N GLN A 66 -8.27 -1.66 -12.94
CA GLN A 66 -7.08 -2.52 -12.96
C GLN A 66 -7.45 -4.00 -12.79
N LEU A 67 -8.33 -4.32 -11.85
CA LEU A 67 -8.79 -5.69 -11.63
C LEU A 67 -9.53 -6.25 -12.86
N GLU A 68 -10.38 -5.44 -13.50
CA GLU A 68 -11.09 -5.86 -14.72
C GLU A 68 -10.12 -6.16 -15.87
N GLU A 69 -9.08 -5.33 -16.06
CA GLU A 69 -8.04 -5.56 -17.07
C GLU A 69 -7.27 -6.86 -16.78
N ASP A 70 -6.86 -7.07 -15.52
CA ASP A 70 -6.15 -8.27 -15.08
C ASP A 70 -7.00 -9.54 -15.27
N GLU A 71 -8.30 -9.49 -14.94
CA GLU A 71 -9.22 -10.62 -15.13
C GLU A 71 -9.39 -10.98 -16.61
N ASN A 72 -9.48 -9.96 -17.48
CA ASN A 72 -9.56 -10.16 -18.92
C ASN A 72 -8.26 -10.76 -19.48
N GLU A 73 -7.10 -10.29 -19.02
CA GLU A 73 -5.79 -10.84 -19.43
C GLU A 73 -5.62 -12.29 -18.97
N ALA A 74 -6.03 -12.62 -17.74
CA ALA A 74 -5.92 -13.96 -17.18
C ALA A 74 -6.77 -15.00 -17.93
N ILE A 75 -7.93 -14.58 -18.45
CA ILE A 75 -8.83 -15.45 -19.23
C ILE A 75 -8.36 -15.57 -20.69
N ASP A 76 -7.52 -14.65 -21.18
CA ASP A 76 -7.08 -14.66 -22.57
C ASP A 76 -6.19 -15.88 -22.88
N LYS A 77 -6.79 -16.85 -23.57
CA LYS A 77 -6.12 -18.06 -24.04
C LYS A 77 -5.07 -17.78 -25.11
N SER A 78 -5.03 -16.58 -25.68
CA SER A 78 -3.99 -16.15 -26.62
C SER A 78 -2.63 -16.01 -25.94
N ASN A 79 -2.61 -15.57 -24.67
CA ASN A 79 -1.43 -15.45 -23.82
C ASN A 79 -0.89 -16.81 -23.34
N ILE A 80 -1.67 -17.88 -23.49
CA ILE A 80 -1.22 -19.24 -23.19
C ILE A 80 -0.27 -19.71 -24.30
N MET A 81 0.97 -20.05 -23.92
CA MET A 81 1.94 -20.74 -24.78
C MET A 81 1.29 -21.96 -25.45
N ARG A 82 1.05 -21.87 -26.76
CA ARG A 82 0.33 -22.90 -27.53
C ARG A 82 1.24 -24.10 -27.83
N GLY A 83 0.65 -25.30 -27.86
CA GLY A 83 1.28 -26.51 -28.41
C GLY A 83 2.18 -27.30 -27.44
N SER A 84 3.04 -28.15 -28.02
CA SER A 84 3.96 -29.05 -27.29
C SER A 84 5.26 -28.33 -26.92
N ARG A 85 5.21 -27.44 -25.90
CA ARG A 85 6.34 -26.63 -25.38
C ARG A 85 7.73 -27.23 -25.67
N LEU A 86 8.04 -28.35 -25.01
CA LEU A 86 9.30 -29.09 -25.14
C LEU A 86 9.06 -30.61 -25.30
N ARG A 87 7.80 -31.05 -25.28
CA ARG A 87 7.49 -32.48 -25.33
C ARG A 87 7.85 -32.98 -26.73
N HIS A 88 8.79 -33.91 -26.81
CA HIS A 88 9.39 -34.44 -28.04
C HIS A 88 10.29 -33.47 -28.83
N ALA A 89 10.62 -32.30 -28.25
CA ALA A 89 11.60 -31.40 -28.85
C ALA A 89 12.98 -32.08 -28.83
N LYS A 90 13.62 -32.17 -30.01
CA LYS A 90 14.98 -32.69 -30.12
C LYS A 90 15.98 -31.63 -29.66
N PRO A 91 17.11 -32.02 -29.04
CA PRO A 91 18.19 -31.09 -28.72
C PRO A 91 18.63 -30.32 -29.97
N GLN A 92 18.80 -29.02 -29.82
CA GLN A 92 19.26 -28.12 -30.89
C GLN A 92 20.80 -28.02 -30.95
N THR A 93 21.51 -28.60 -29.99
CA THR A 93 22.97 -28.56 -29.92
C THR A 93 23.60 -29.45 -31.00
N SER A 94 24.76 -29.03 -31.53
CA SER A 94 25.49 -29.77 -32.57
C SER A 94 25.91 -31.18 -32.11
N ASN A 95 26.17 -31.34 -30.82
CA ASN A 95 26.49 -32.61 -30.17
C ASN A 95 25.26 -33.39 -29.66
N LYS A 96 24.02 -32.89 -29.87
CA LYS A 96 22.78 -33.43 -29.30
C LYS A 96 22.86 -33.58 -27.76
N TYR A 97 22.03 -34.45 -27.15
CA TYR A 97 22.28 -34.92 -25.78
C TYR A 97 23.61 -35.69 -25.79
N ASN A 98 24.60 -35.18 -25.07
CA ASN A 98 25.89 -35.81 -24.83
C ASN A 98 26.12 -35.78 -23.31
N GLU A 99 26.13 -36.95 -22.69
CA GLU A 99 26.25 -37.12 -21.24
C GLU A 99 27.72 -37.03 -20.77
N GLY A 100 28.66 -36.91 -21.71
CA GLY A 100 30.10 -36.99 -21.46
C GLY A 100 30.64 -38.40 -21.72
N PRO A 101 31.94 -38.62 -21.46
CA PRO A 101 32.54 -39.95 -21.45
C PRO A 101 31.98 -40.80 -20.32
N ASP A 102 31.81 -42.11 -20.55
CA ASP A 102 31.44 -43.05 -19.50
C ASP A 102 32.60 -43.26 -18.52
N GLU A 103 32.33 -43.84 -17.34
CA GLU A 103 33.38 -44.15 -16.34
C GLU A 103 34.49 -45.04 -16.91
N ASP A 104 34.15 -45.89 -17.90
CA ASP A 104 35.10 -46.75 -18.61
C ASP A 104 35.95 -45.99 -19.66
N ASP A 105 35.54 -44.78 -20.05
CA ASP A 105 36.27 -43.89 -20.96
C ASP A 105 37.25 -42.96 -20.22
N LEU A 106 37.18 -42.91 -18.88
CA LEU A 106 38.09 -42.11 -18.07
C LEU A 106 39.49 -42.76 -18.05
N PRO A 107 40.57 -41.97 -18.14
CA PRO A 107 41.92 -42.50 -17.98
C PRO A 107 42.08 -43.11 -16.57
N ALA A 108 42.74 -44.27 -16.48
CA ALA A 108 43.10 -44.85 -15.20
C ALA A 108 43.92 -43.82 -14.40
N ALA A 109 43.52 -43.60 -13.14
CA ALA A 109 44.24 -42.71 -12.25
C ALA A 109 45.68 -43.21 -12.07
N ASP A 110 46.65 -42.34 -12.37
CA ASP A 110 48.10 -42.53 -12.13
C ASP A 110 48.42 -42.40 -10.63
#